data_AF-A0A3N7FGI8-F1
#
_entry.id   AF-A0A3N7FGI8-F1
#
_cell.length_a   1.000
_cell.length_b   1.000
_cell.length_c   1.000
_cell.angle_alpha   90.00
_cell.angle_beta   90.00
_cell.angle_gamma   90.00
#
_symmetry.space_group_name_H-M   'P 1'
#
loop_
_entity.id
_entity.type
_entity.pdbx_description
1 polymer ?
#
loop_
_entity_poly.entity_id
_entity_poly.type
_entity_poly.pdbx_seq_one_letter_code
_entity_poly.pdbx_strand_id
1 'polypeptide(L)'
;MRKIIWSLFLVLGVLGGSSAYAQMGAATPIKWDVNKEVAFNMDQHRAWEILNSVDLLKIAANGYLSSIKISDPAFPVGRDIVFSDGTKRSESITQLDQQYKFMNIVINKESLPKGVTSAEITIFTKEKGEKTSVQWGAVVKGNEEGKKAMVSQLTAEFDSYIAGFEKMTKSIPAAKLN
;
A
#
# COMPACT_ATOMS: atom_id res chain seq x y z
N MET A 1 24.45 -45.56 -66.05
CA MET A 1 22.99 -45.82 -65.93
C MET A 1 22.52 -45.09 -64.67
N ARG A 2 22.02 -43.86 -64.82
CA ARG A 2 20.59 -43.44 -64.84
C ARG A 2 19.93 -43.43 -63.45
N LYS A 3 19.71 -42.18 -62.96
CA LYS A 3 18.65 -41.67 -62.06
C LYS A 3 18.81 -42.05 -60.58
N ILE A 4 18.87 -41.13 -59.62
CA ILE A 4 17.82 -40.21 -59.12
C ILE A 4 18.56 -39.01 -58.47
N ILE A 5 18.69 -37.82 -59.07
CA ILE A 5 17.75 -36.67 -59.11
C ILE A 5 17.11 -36.32 -57.76
N TRP A 6 17.77 -35.38 -57.06
CA TRP A 6 17.20 -34.15 -56.49
C TRP A 6 15.85 -34.25 -55.77
N SER A 7 15.90 -34.23 -54.44
CA SER A 7 14.83 -33.69 -53.59
C SER A 7 15.45 -32.95 -52.42
N LEU A 8 16.29 -31.97 -52.75
CA LEU A 8 16.81 -30.95 -51.84
C LEU A 8 15.80 -29.81 -51.78
N PHE A 9 14.63 -30.06 -51.18
CA PHE A 9 13.58 -29.04 -51.03
C PHE A 9 12.64 -29.39 -49.89
N LEU A 10 13.09 -29.22 -48.64
CA LEU A 10 12.22 -29.02 -47.46
C LEU A 10 12.99 -28.54 -46.21
N VAL A 11 14.04 -27.74 -46.41
CA VAL A 11 14.65 -26.92 -45.34
C VAL A 11 14.25 -25.48 -45.59
N LEU A 12 12.96 -25.18 -45.41
CA LEU A 12 12.38 -23.82 -45.42
C LEU A 12 10.98 -23.90 -44.82
N GLY A 13 10.92 -24.23 -43.53
CA GLY A 13 9.67 -24.32 -42.77
C GLY A 13 9.80 -24.18 -41.26
N VAL A 14 11.01 -23.90 -40.75
CA VAL A 14 11.26 -23.68 -39.32
C VAL A 14 11.80 -22.27 -39.10
N LEU A 15 11.08 -21.27 -39.62
CA LEU A 15 11.23 -19.87 -39.25
C LEU A 15 9.83 -19.24 -39.09
N GLY A 16 8.96 -19.94 -38.36
CA GLY A 16 7.80 -19.34 -37.72
C GLY A 16 8.12 -19.29 -36.24
N GLY A 17 9.02 -18.37 -35.85
CA GLY A 17 9.22 -18.05 -34.44
C GLY A 17 7.89 -17.57 -33.89
N SER A 18 7.15 -18.47 -33.26
CA SER A 18 6.07 -18.15 -32.36
C SER A 18 6.71 -17.37 -31.22
N SER A 19 6.90 -16.07 -31.44
CA SER A 19 6.94 -15.11 -30.36
C SER A 19 5.59 -15.26 -29.69
N ALA A 20 5.55 -16.16 -28.71
CA ALA A 20 4.58 -16.09 -27.64
C ALA A 20 4.82 -14.71 -27.02
N TYR A 21 4.17 -13.70 -27.57
CA TYR A 21 3.85 -12.51 -26.83
C TYR A 21 3.05 -13.02 -25.65
N ALA A 22 3.73 -13.21 -24.53
CA ALA A 22 3.09 -13.19 -23.24
C ALA A 22 2.37 -11.84 -23.21
N GLN A 23 1.11 -11.86 -23.64
CA GLN A 23 0.19 -10.76 -23.48
C GLN A 23 0.12 -10.61 -21.96
N MET A 24 0.92 -9.70 -21.40
CA MET A 24 0.73 -9.29 -20.02
C MET A 24 -0.73 -8.89 -19.96
N GLY A 25 -1.55 -9.71 -19.27
CA GLY A 25 -2.96 -9.40 -19.07
C GLY A 25 -3.02 -7.95 -18.62
N ALA A 26 -3.78 -7.13 -19.34
CA ALA A 26 -3.87 -5.70 -19.08
C ALA A 26 -4.08 -5.52 -17.57
N ALA A 27 -3.11 -4.88 -16.90
CA ALA A 27 -3.19 -4.64 -15.48
C ALA A 27 -4.50 -3.90 -15.21
N THR A 28 -5.44 -4.57 -14.56
CA THR A 28 -6.71 -3.95 -14.23
C THR A 28 -6.41 -2.90 -13.16
N PRO A 29 -6.75 -1.61 -13.41
CA PRO A 29 -6.46 -0.57 -12.43
C PRO A 29 -7.24 -0.87 -11.15
N ILE A 30 -6.55 -0.84 -10.02
CA ILE A 30 -7.19 -1.04 -8.71
C ILE A 30 -8.21 0.08 -8.52
N LYS A 31 -9.47 -0.28 -8.33
CA LYS A 31 -10.52 0.67 -7.96
C LYS A 31 -10.47 0.90 -6.45
N TRP A 32 -9.87 2.01 -6.05
CA TRP A 32 -9.84 2.45 -4.67
C TRP A 32 -11.22 2.95 -4.22
N ASP A 33 -11.61 2.56 -3.00
CA ASP A 33 -12.79 3.11 -2.33
C ASP A 33 -12.44 4.38 -1.55
N VAL A 34 -11.20 4.47 -1.06
CA VAL A 34 -10.57 5.68 -0.54
C VAL A 34 -9.23 5.82 -1.22
N ASN A 35 -8.91 7.00 -1.75
CA ASN A 35 -7.59 7.31 -2.26
C ASN A 35 -7.22 8.74 -1.89
N LYS A 36 -6.20 8.91 -1.05
CA LYS A 36 -5.69 10.21 -0.60
C LYS A 36 -4.20 10.26 -0.93
N GLU A 37 -3.80 11.23 -1.75
CA GLU A 37 -2.39 11.44 -2.10
C GLU A 37 -2.02 12.90 -1.80
N VAL A 38 -0.96 13.10 -1.00
CA VAL A 38 -0.48 14.42 -0.60
C VAL A 38 1.04 14.47 -0.67
N ALA A 39 1.58 15.59 -1.15
CA ALA A 39 3.02 15.83 -1.19
C ALA A 39 3.49 16.63 0.02
N PHE A 40 4.41 16.06 0.79
CA PHE A 40 4.97 16.66 1.99
C PHE A 40 6.39 17.20 1.75
N ASN A 41 6.73 18.29 2.43
CA ASN A 41 8.06 18.89 2.39
C ASN A 41 9.05 18.12 3.27
N MET A 42 9.34 16.88 2.88
CA MET A 42 10.32 15.99 3.51
C MET A 42 10.83 14.99 2.47
N ASP A 43 12.01 14.42 2.70
CA ASP A 43 12.57 13.34 1.89
C ASP A 43 11.79 12.03 2.08
N GLN A 44 11.90 11.13 1.10
CA GLN A 44 11.10 9.90 1.07
C GLN A 44 11.50 8.93 2.18
N HIS A 45 12.78 8.91 2.54
CA HIS A 45 13.27 8.05 3.61
C HIS A 45 12.61 8.44 4.93
N ARG A 46 12.54 9.73 5.26
CA ARG A 46 11.88 10.22 6.46
C ARG A 46 10.37 9.95 6.45
N ALA A 47 9.70 10.18 5.33
CA ALA A 47 8.26 9.88 5.22
C ALA A 47 7.99 8.38 5.46
N TRP A 48 8.82 7.53 4.90
CA TRP A 48 8.72 6.08 5.05
C TRP A 48 9.04 5.60 6.47
N GLU A 49 10.03 6.20 7.13
CA GLU A 49 10.37 5.92 8.52
C GLU A 49 9.17 6.20 9.44
N ILE A 50 8.47 7.32 9.23
CA ILE A 50 7.26 7.66 9.98
C ILE A 50 6.19 6.58 9.82
N LEU A 51 5.99 6.06 8.61
CA LEU A 51 4.97 5.03 8.34
C LEU A 51 5.31 3.66 8.92
N ASN A 52 6.61 3.33 9.06
CA ASN A 52 7.07 2.03 9.53
C ASN A 52 7.31 1.97 11.05
N SER A 53 7.55 3.11 11.68
CA SER A 53 7.72 3.18 13.13
C SER A 53 6.39 3.37 13.83
N VAL A 54 6.07 2.47 14.78
CA VAL A 54 4.86 2.56 15.62
C VAL A 54 4.80 3.89 16.38
N ASP A 55 5.93 4.33 16.92
CA ASP A 55 5.98 5.57 17.72
C ASP A 55 5.78 6.81 16.85
N LEU A 56 6.45 6.88 15.71
CA LEU A 56 6.31 8.00 14.79
C LEU A 56 4.94 8.01 14.12
N LEU A 57 4.39 6.84 13.76
CA LEU A 57 3.05 6.71 13.20
C LEU A 57 1.99 7.18 14.19
N LYS A 58 2.14 6.88 15.49
CA LYS A 58 1.25 7.40 16.53
C LYS A 58 1.29 8.93 16.63
N ILE A 59 2.48 9.55 16.51
CA ILE A 59 2.61 11.01 16.46
C ILE A 59 1.93 11.55 15.20
N ALA A 60 2.17 10.92 14.05
CA ALA A 60 1.55 11.27 12.78
C ALA A 60 0.03 11.07 12.78
N ALA A 61 -0.52 10.20 13.63
CA ALA A 61 -1.96 10.03 13.80
C ALA A 61 -2.65 11.26 14.39
N ASN A 62 -1.90 12.27 14.87
CA ASN A 62 -2.44 13.55 15.32
C ASN A 62 -3.57 13.42 16.38
N GLY A 63 -3.40 12.47 17.31
CA GLY A 63 -4.38 12.19 18.37
C GLY A 63 -5.55 11.31 17.95
N TYR A 64 -5.60 10.84 16.71
CA TYR A 64 -6.60 9.85 16.25
C TYR A 64 -6.39 8.46 16.87
N LEU A 65 -5.13 8.12 17.16
CA LEU A 65 -4.74 6.87 17.80
C LEU A 65 -4.28 7.10 19.25
N SER A 66 -4.77 6.26 20.17
CA SER A 66 -4.27 6.20 21.54
C SER A 66 -3.04 5.30 21.65
N SER A 67 -3.02 4.17 20.95
CA SER A 67 -1.87 3.25 20.95
C SER A 67 -1.84 2.37 19.71
N ILE A 68 -0.63 1.97 19.32
CA ILE A 68 -0.36 0.88 18.38
C ILE A 68 0.58 -0.08 19.12
N LYS A 69 0.31 -1.38 19.06
CA LYS A 69 1.16 -2.42 19.65
C LYS A 69 1.40 -3.51 18.61
N ILE A 70 2.63 -3.98 18.47
CA ILE A 70 2.93 -5.18 17.69
C ILE A 70 2.42 -6.39 18.49
N SER A 71 1.45 -7.11 17.92
CA SER A 71 0.86 -8.30 18.52
C SER A 71 1.56 -9.57 18.08
N ASP A 72 2.06 -9.60 16.83
CA ASP A 72 2.92 -10.66 16.29
C ASP A 72 4.05 -10.04 15.45
N PRO A 73 5.33 -10.17 15.87
CA PRO A 73 6.45 -9.62 15.11
C PRO A 73 6.84 -10.49 13.90
N ALA A 74 6.36 -11.72 13.76
CA ALA A 74 6.63 -12.57 12.61
C ALA A 74 5.88 -12.04 11.38
N PHE A 75 6.45 -12.19 10.17
CA PHE A 75 5.75 -11.77 8.96
C PHE A 75 4.69 -12.81 8.55
N PRO A 76 3.44 -12.40 8.22
CA PRO A 76 2.90 -11.03 8.21
C PRO A 76 2.78 -10.42 9.61
N VAL A 77 3.28 -9.18 9.79
CA VAL A 77 3.40 -8.55 11.12
C VAL A 77 2.05 -8.10 11.63
N GLY A 78 1.62 -8.65 12.76
CA GLY A 78 0.37 -8.29 13.44
C GLY A 78 0.49 -7.03 14.29
N ARG A 79 -0.53 -6.17 14.24
CA ARG A 79 -0.64 -4.97 15.07
C ARG A 79 -2.05 -4.84 15.66
N ASP A 80 -2.10 -4.46 16.92
CA ASP A 80 -3.33 -4.03 17.59
C ASP A 80 -3.31 -2.51 17.75
N ILE A 81 -4.37 -1.88 17.27
CA ILE A 81 -4.60 -0.44 17.31
C ILE A 81 -5.73 -0.15 18.29
N VAL A 82 -5.54 0.89 19.10
CA VAL A 82 -6.58 1.51 19.93
C VAL A 82 -6.75 2.95 19.47
N PHE A 83 -7.95 3.28 19.03
CA PHE A 83 -8.33 4.64 18.62
C PHE A 83 -8.65 5.51 19.82
N SER A 84 -8.66 6.83 19.63
CA SER A 84 -8.94 7.80 20.68
C SER A 84 -10.35 7.73 21.26
N ASP A 85 -11.29 7.17 20.50
CA ASP A 85 -12.66 6.87 20.96
C ASP A 85 -12.76 5.57 21.76
N GLY A 86 -11.63 4.85 21.96
CA GLY A 86 -11.55 3.59 22.69
C GLY A 86 -11.86 2.35 21.85
N THR A 87 -12.26 2.50 20.58
CA THR A 87 -12.44 1.36 19.68
C THR A 87 -11.09 0.71 19.38
N LYS A 88 -11.14 -0.57 18.95
CA LYS A 88 -9.94 -1.37 18.71
C LYS A 88 -9.99 -2.01 17.33
N ARG A 89 -8.83 -2.13 16.70
CA ARG A 89 -8.66 -2.83 15.43
C ARG A 89 -7.36 -3.63 15.45
N SER A 90 -7.46 -4.92 15.14
CA SER A 90 -6.33 -5.75 14.80
C SER A 90 -6.14 -5.79 13.29
N GLU A 91 -4.90 -5.72 12.84
CA GLU A 91 -4.51 -5.67 11.44
C GLU A 91 -3.14 -6.32 11.22
N SER A 92 -2.86 -6.71 9.98
CA SER A 92 -1.63 -7.41 9.62
C SER A 92 -0.97 -6.72 8.44
N ILE A 93 0.33 -6.42 8.55
CA ILE A 93 1.15 -5.99 7.42
C ILE A 93 1.47 -7.23 6.58
N THR A 94 0.81 -7.36 5.44
CA THR A 94 0.86 -8.55 4.57
C THR A 94 1.82 -8.39 3.39
N GLN A 95 2.21 -7.16 3.08
CA GLN A 95 3.25 -6.84 2.12
C GLN A 95 4.04 -5.65 2.63
N LEU A 96 5.37 -5.75 2.53
CA LEU A 96 6.28 -4.68 2.92
C LEU A 96 7.47 -4.68 1.98
N ASP A 97 7.55 -3.67 1.13
CA ASP A 97 8.67 -3.47 0.22
C ASP A 97 9.49 -2.26 0.66
N GLN A 98 10.69 -2.51 1.17
CA GLN A 98 11.60 -1.47 1.64
C GLN A 98 12.28 -0.73 0.49
N GLN A 99 12.36 -1.29 -0.71
CA GLN A 99 12.97 -0.64 -1.86
C GLN A 99 11.99 0.31 -2.53
N TYR A 100 10.78 -0.18 -2.84
CA TYR A 100 9.72 0.59 -3.47
C TYR A 100 8.83 1.36 -2.48
N LYS A 101 9.14 1.27 -1.18
CA LYS A 101 8.47 2.02 -0.10
C LYS A 101 6.95 1.84 -0.16
N PHE A 102 6.56 0.58 -0.15
CA PHE A 102 5.19 0.11 -0.32
C PHE A 102 4.80 -0.79 0.85
N MET A 103 3.58 -0.61 1.36
CA MET A 103 3.02 -1.42 2.44
C MET A 103 1.57 -1.77 2.12
N ASN A 104 1.21 -3.05 2.31
CA ASN A 104 -0.19 -3.46 2.35
C ASN A 104 -0.55 -3.96 3.75
N ILE A 105 -1.68 -3.48 4.25
CA ILE A 105 -2.22 -3.80 5.56
C ILE A 105 -3.62 -4.39 5.36
N VAL A 106 -3.84 -5.57 5.91
CA VAL A 106 -5.17 -6.20 5.93
C VAL A 106 -5.76 -5.99 7.32
N ILE A 107 -7.01 -5.53 7.38
CA ILE A 107 -7.75 -5.46 8.64
C ILE A 107 -8.27 -6.85 8.95
N ASN A 108 -7.93 -7.38 10.12
CA ASN A 108 -8.26 -8.75 10.47
C ASN A 108 -9.77 -8.91 10.64
N LYS A 109 -10.28 -10.12 10.33
CA LYS A 109 -11.71 -10.40 10.20
C LYS A 109 -12.50 -10.08 11.48
N GLU A 110 -11.93 -10.34 12.64
CA GLU A 110 -12.50 -10.08 13.96
C GLU A 110 -12.66 -8.59 14.27
N SER A 111 -11.96 -7.72 13.54
CA SER A 111 -12.03 -6.27 13.67
C SER A 111 -12.87 -5.60 12.59
N LEU A 112 -13.41 -6.38 11.64
CA LEU A 112 -14.29 -5.83 10.62
C LEU A 112 -15.67 -5.53 11.21
N PRO A 113 -16.24 -4.35 10.94
CA PRO A 113 -17.60 -4.05 11.37
C PRO A 113 -18.60 -4.94 10.62
N LYS A 114 -19.81 -5.06 11.20
CA LYS A 114 -20.90 -5.83 10.58
C LYS A 114 -21.15 -5.33 9.16
N GLY A 115 -21.25 -6.26 8.21
CA GLY A 115 -21.51 -5.96 6.81
C GLY A 115 -20.24 -5.78 5.96
N VAL A 116 -19.05 -5.76 6.54
CA VAL A 116 -17.77 -5.73 5.81
C VAL A 116 -17.17 -7.14 5.74
N THR A 117 -16.76 -7.55 4.54
CA THR A 117 -16.14 -8.87 4.29
C THR A 117 -14.63 -8.80 4.17
N SER A 118 -14.09 -7.68 3.69
CA SER A 118 -12.65 -7.39 3.70
C SER A 118 -12.41 -5.90 3.68
N ALA A 119 -11.32 -5.46 4.31
CA ALA A 119 -10.82 -4.10 4.19
C ALA A 119 -9.28 -4.15 4.16
N GLU A 120 -8.70 -3.52 3.15
CA GLU A 120 -7.26 -3.47 2.94
C GLU A 120 -6.83 -2.02 2.77
N ILE A 121 -5.72 -1.65 3.39
CA ILE A 121 -5.09 -0.34 3.29
C ILE A 121 -3.75 -0.52 2.59
N THR A 122 -3.53 0.25 1.55
CA THR A 122 -2.28 0.27 0.80
C THR A 122 -1.64 1.64 0.98
N ILE A 123 -0.36 1.65 1.33
CA ILE A 123 0.42 2.86 1.52
C ILE A 123 1.61 2.82 0.58
N PHE A 124 1.82 3.90 -0.15
CA PHE A 124 2.92 4.05 -1.07
C PHE A 124 3.55 5.43 -0.89
N THR A 125 4.88 5.50 -0.96
CA THR A 125 5.58 6.79 -1.00
C THR A 125 6.37 6.92 -2.29
N LYS A 126 6.46 8.13 -2.82
CA LYS A 126 7.20 8.42 -4.05
C LYS A 126 7.91 9.76 -3.95
N GLU A 127 9.18 9.79 -4.34
CA GLU A 127 9.92 11.04 -4.50
C GLU A 127 9.27 11.94 -5.56
N LYS A 128 9.22 13.23 -5.26
CA LYS A 128 8.70 14.29 -6.13
C LYS A 128 9.55 15.54 -5.98
N GLY A 129 10.78 15.48 -6.50
CA GLY A 129 11.78 16.52 -6.30
C GLY A 129 12.23 16.55 -4.84
N GLU A 130 12.21 17.72 -4.20
CA GLU A 130 12.53 17.90 -2.77
C GLU A 130 11.39 17.48 -1.81
N LYS A 131 10.29 16.96 -2.36
CA LYS A 131 9.10 16.54 -1.62
C LYS A 131 8.86 15.06 -1.78
N THR A 132 8.03 14.51 -0.91
CA THR A 132 7.56 13.12 -1.00
C THR A 132 6.05 13.09 -1.12
N SER A 133 5.55 12.42 -2.17
CA SER A 133 4.15 12.04 -2.26
C SER A 133 3.90 10.83 -1.38
N VAL A 134 2.92 10.90 -0.50
CA VAL A 134 2.41 9.75 0.26
C VAL A 134 0.97 9.51 -0.17
N GLN A 135 0.71 8.28 -0.59
CA GLN A 135 -0.60 7.80 -0.99
C GLN A 135 -1.13 6.81 0.03
N TRP A 136 -2.34 7.07 0.54
CA TRP A 136 -3.15 6.14 1.32
C TRP A 136 -4.35 5.71 0.49
N GLY A 137 -4.31 4.45 0.04
CA GLY A 137 -5.40 3.79 -0.66
C GLY A 137 -6.12 2.81 0.26
N ALA A 138 -7.43 2.62 0.07
CA ALA A 138 -8.15 1.52 0.69
C ALA A 138 -9.14 0.87 -0.27
N VAL A 139 -9.29 -0.46 -0.14
CA VAL A 139 -10.32 -1.25 -0.82
C VAL A 139 -11.16 -1.93 0.25
N VAL A 140 -12.47 -1.74 0.17
CA VAL A 140 -13.44 -2.27 1.12
C VAL A 140 -14.50 -3.09 0.36
N LYS A 141 -14.67 -4.33 0.78
CA LYS A 141 -15.72 -5.23 0.28
C LYS A 141 -16.72 -5.51 1.39
N GLY A 142 -18.00 -5.58 1.02
CA GLY A 142 -19.09 -5.72 1.97
C GLY A 142 -20.42 -5.36 1.35
N ASN A 143 -21.48 -5.36 2.17
CA ASN A 143 -22.73 -4.73 1.82
C ASN A 143 -22.58 -3.20 1.78
N GLU A 144 -23.55 -2.51 1.19
CA GLU A 144 -23.47 -1.07 0.95
C GLU A 144 -23.30 -0.24 2.24
N GLU A 145 -24.09 -0.55 3.27
CA GLU A 145 -24.07 0.17 4.54
C GLU A 145 -22.74 -0.01 5.29
N GLY A 146 -22.27 -1.25 5.44
CA GLY A 146 -21.02 -1.56 6.12
C GLY A 146 -19.82 -0.99 5.37
N LYS A 147 -19.83 -1.09 4.03
CA LYS A 147 -18.81 -0.47 3.18
C LYS A 147 -18.76 1.04 3.36
N LYS A 148 -19.91 1.72 3.31
CA LYS A 148 -19.99 3.18 3.48
C LYS A 148 -19.46 3.63 4.84
N ALA A 149 -19.84 2.93 5.90
CA ALA A 149 -19.35 3.23 7.26
C ALA A 149 -17.82 3.08 7.35
N MET A 150 -17.29 1.97 6.83
CA MET A 150 -15.85 1.70 6.85
C MET A 150 -15.05 2.71 6.00
N VAL A 151 -15.55 3.06 4.82
CA VAL A 151 -14.96 4.10 3.96
C VAL A 151 -14.91 5.44 4.68
N SER A 152 -15.96 5.81 5.42
CA SER A 152 -15.98 7.04 6.22
C SER A 152 -14.93 7.03 7.33
N GLN A 153 -14.80 5.89 8.05
CA GLN A 153 -13.81 5.73 9.11
C GLN A 153 -12.37 5.83 8.57
N LEU A 154 -12.07 5.12 7.48
CA LEU A 154 -10.76 5.15 6.85
C LEU A 154 -10.42 6.54 6.28
N THR A 155 -11.42 7.24 5.72
CA THR A 155 -11.24 8.62 5.27
C THR A 155 -10.82 9.53 6.43
N ALA A 156 -11.51 9.47 7.57
CA ALA A 156 -11.19 10.27 8.75
C ALA A 156 -9.80 9.93 9.33
N GLU A 157 -9.45 8.63 9.33
CA GLU A 157 -8.12 8.18 9.73
C GLU A 157 -7.02 8.74 8.82
N PHE A 158 -7.19 8.66 7.50
CA PHE A 158 -6.20 9.17 6.55
C PHE A 158 -6.07 10.69 6.62
N ASP A 159 -7.16 11.41 6.79
CA ASP A 159 -7.14 12.87 6.96
C ASP A 159 -6.40 13.26 8.26
N SER A 160 -6.53 12.45 9.31
CA SER A 160 -5.78 12.64 10.56
C SER A 160 -4.27 12.40 10.38
N TYR A 161 -3.88 11.35 9.65
CA TYR A 161 -2.47 11.12 9.30
C TYR A 161 -1.90 12.25 8.47
N ILE A 162 -2.63 12.73 7.45
CA ILE A 162 -2.21 13.85 6.61
C ILE A 162 -1.93 15.08 7.49
N ALA A 163 -2.87 15.43 8.37
CA ALA A 163 -2.71 16.56 9.28
C ALA A 163 -1.48 16.41 10.22
N GLY A 164 -1.20 15.20 10.71
CA GLY A 164 -0.01 14.95 11.52
C GLY A 164 1.29 15.04 10.72
N PHE A 165 1.34 14.49 9.50
CA PHE A 165 2.48 14.66 8.60
C PHE A 165 2.73 16.14 8.30
N GLU A 166 1.69 16.93 8.01
CA GLU A 166 1.83 18.38 7.81
C GLU A 166 2.43 19.08 9.04
N LYS A 167 2.00 18.71 10.26
CA LYS A 167 2.60 19.25 11.49
C LYS A 167 4.06 18.86 11.60
N MET A 168 4.41 17.60 11.33
CA MET A 168 5.79 17.12 11.42
C MET A 168 6.73 17.82 10.43
N THR A 169 6.25 18.22 9.24
CA THR A 169 7.05 19.05 8.31
C THR A 169 7.34 20.46 8.81
N LYS A 170 6.44 21.04 9.62
CA LYS A 170 6.57 22.40 10.15
C LYS A 170 7.33 22.46 11.49
N SER A 171 7.37 21.35 12.21
CA SER A 171 7.78 21.30 13.63
C SER A 171 9.21 20.82 13.87
N ILE A 172 10.01 20.59 12.82
CA ILE A 172 11.42 20.20 12.96
C ILE A 172 12.30 21.36 12.47
N PRO A 173 12.75 22.26 13.36
CA PRO A 173 13.86 23.14 13.05
C PRO A 173 15.08 22.28 12.73
N ALA A 174 15.86 22.66 11.70
CA ALA A 174 17.11 22.03 11.27
C ALA A 174 18.24 22.00 12.35
N ALA A 175 17.93 22.23 13.62
CA ALA A 175 18.88 22.47 14.71
C ALA A 175 19.19 21.25 15.60
N LYS A 176 18.85 20.01 15.19
CA LYS A 176 19.22 18.78 15.91
C LYS A 176 19.76 17.67 14.99
N LEU A 177 20.52 18.05 13.98
CA LEU A 177 21.33 17.14 13.16
C LEU A 177 22.80 17.58 13.13
N ASN A 178 23.32 18.01 14.28
CA ASN A 178 24.76 18.16 14.53
C ASN A 178 25.21 17.11 15.55
#